data_AF-A0A2P2FUA4-F1
#
_entry.id   AF-A0A2P2FUA4-F1
#
_cell.length_a   1.000
_cell.length_b   1.000
_cell.length_c   1.000
_cell.angle_alpha   90.00
_cell.angle_beta   90.00
_cell.angle_gamma   90.00
#
_symmetry.space_group_name_H-M   'P 1'
#
loop_
_entity.id
_entity.type
_entity.pdbx_description
1 polymer ?
#
loop_
_entity_poly.entity_id
_entity_poly.type
_entity_poly.pdbx_seq_one_letter_code
_entity_poly.pdbx_strand_id
1 'polypeptide(L)' 'MRPRVRRIGTVPVPNETALRGLLSTGPAAAAIAHAGLAQVTETIAESIAPYRRSDGSYLLYNTCFTIIATLT' A
#
# COMPACT_ATOMS: atom_id res chain seq x y z
N MET A 1 -20.72 6.33 13.78
CA MET A 1 -19.97 6.82 12.59
C MET A 1 -19.84 5.65 11.61
N ARG A 2 -20.30 5.75 10.35
CA ARG A 2 -20.22 4.62 9.40
C ARG A 2 -18.97 4.75 8.52
N PRO A 3 -18.11 3.71 8.46
CA PRO A 3 -16.96 3.72 7.56
C PRO A 3 -17.42 3.83 6.10
N ARG A 4 -16.83 4.74 5.32
CA ARG A 4 -16.99 4.75 3.87
C ARG A 4 -15.91 3.86 3.27
N VAL A 5 -16.28 2.63 2.91
CA VAL A 5 -15.44 1.78 2.08
C VAL A 5 -15.56 2.29 0.65
N ARG A 6 -14.47 2.84 0.10
CA ARG A 6 -14.44 3.31 -1.30
C ARG A 6 -13.43 2.46 -2.07
N ARG A 7 -13.86 1.92 -3.21
CA ARG A 7 -12.93 1.35 -4.19
C ARG A 7 -12.07 2.50 -4.74
N ILE A 8 -10.76 2.45 -4.52
CA ILE A 8 -9.84 3.49 -5.00
C ILE A 8 -9.64 3.37 -6.52
N GLY A 9 -9.76 2.17 -7.07
CA GLY A 9 -9.60 1.87 -8.49
C GLY A 9 -8.73 0.64 -8.67
N THR A 10 -8.45 0.31 -9.93
CA THR A 10 -7.50 -0.73 -10.32
C THR A 10 -6.59 -0.14 -11.36
N VAL A 11 -5.31 0.04 -11.01
CA VAL A 11 -4.31 0.60 -11.91
C VAL A 11 -3.42 -0.56 -12.35
N PRO A 12 -3.30 -0.83 -13.67
CA PRO A 12 -2.27 -1.73 -14.17
C PRO A 12 -0.91 -1.12 -13.85
N VAL A 13 -0.15 -1.76 -12.97
CA VAL A 13 1.20 -1.33 -12.61
C VAL A 13 2.13 -2.53 -12.72
N PRO A 14 3.27 -2.40 -13.42
CA PRO A 14 4.31 -3.40 -13.38
C PRO A 14 4.70 -3.69 -11.92
N ASN A 15 5.05 -4.94 -11.62
CA ASN A 15 5.37 -5.35 -10.25
C ASN A 15 6.48 -4.49 -9.62
N GLU A 16 7.49 -4.16 -10.43
CA GLU A 16 8.59 -3.29 -10.04
C GLU A 16 8.12 -1.87 -9.68
N THR A 17 7.15 -1.32 -10.41
CA THR A 17 6.59 0.01 -10.13
C THR A 17 5.81 0.02 -8.82
N ALA A 18 5.01 -1.01 -8.55
CA ALA A 18 4.29 -1.14 -7.29
C ALA A 18 5.27 -1.24 -6.10
N LEU A 19 6.30 -2.08 -6.25
CA LEU A 19 7.32 -2.30 -5.23
C LEU A 19 8.12 -1.01 -4.94
N ARG A 20 8.53 -0.27 -5.97
CA ARG A 20 9.20 1.04 -5.81
C ARG A 20 8.32 2.04 -5.06
N GLY A 21 7.03 2.11 -5.38
CA GLY A 21 6.09 2.97 -4.67
C GLY A 21 6.01 2.64 -3.18
N LEU A 22 5.94 1.35 -2.84
CA LEU A 22 5.88 0.89 -1.44
C LEU A 22 7.19 1.13 -0.69
N LEU A 23 8.34 0.89 -1.34
CA LEU A 23 9.67 1.12 -0.77
C LEU A 23 9.97 2.61 -0.53
N SER A 24 9.29 3.51 -1.24
CA SER A 24 9.43 4.97 -1.04
C SER A 24 8.68 5.51 0.19
N THR A 25 7.93 4.67 0.91
CA THR A 25 7.15 5.12 2.08
C THR A 25 8.00 5.24 3.34
N GLY A 26 7.62 6.13 4.26
CA GLY A 26 8.30 6.30 5.55
C GLY A 26 8.46 5.01 6.37
N PRO A 27 7.41 4.15 6.50
CA PRO A 27 7.55 2.86 7.18
C PRO A 27 8.54 1.90 6.51
N ALA A 28 8.59 1.88 5.18
CA ALA A 28 9.58 1.07 4.46
C ALA A 28 11.00 1.55 4.73
N ALA A 29 11.23 2.87 4.77
CA ALA A 29 12.55 3.43 5.12
C ALA A 29 12.99 3.01 6.54
N ALA A 30 12.08 3.05 7.52
CA ALA A 30 12.36 2.60 8.88
C ALA A 30 12.66 1.10 8.94
N ALA A 31 11.90 0.28 8.22
CA ALA A 31 12.14 -1.16 8.13
C ALA A 31 13.50 -1.48 7.47
N ILE A 32 13.86 -0.76 6.40
CA ILE A 32 15.16 -0.92 5.71
C ILE A 32 16.32 -0.60 6.65
N ALA A 33 16.20 0.46 7.47
CA ALA A 33 17.22 0.81 8.44
C ALA A 33 17.43 -0.29 9.51
N HIS A 34 16.39 -1.07 9.81
CA HIS A 34 16.45 -2.13 10.82
C HIS A 34 16.85 -3.51 10.26
N ALA A 35 16.29 -3.91 9.12
CA ALA A 35 16.38 -5.27 8.57
C ALA A 35 17.13 -5.35 7.22
N GLY A 36 17.50 -4.20 6.64
CA GLY A 36 18.19 -4.13 5.36
C GLY A 36 17.26 -4.18 4.14
N LEU A 37 17.77 -3.67 3.01
CA LEU A 37 16.97 -3.49 1.79
C LEU A 37 16.46 -4.81 1.21
N ALA A 38 17.31 -5.85 1.13
CA ALA A 38 16.96 -7.11 0.48
C ALA A 38 15.79 -7.80 1.20
N GLN A 39 15.89 -7.94 2.53
CA GLN A 39 14.86 -8.59 3.34
C GLN A 39 13.52 -7.84 3.28
N VAL A 40 13.56 -6.50 3.36
CA VAL A 40 12.34 -5.68 3.28
C VAL A 40 11.70 -5.75 1.90
N THR A 41 12.52 -5.76 0.84
CA THR A 41 12.04 -5.88 -0.55
C THR A 41 11.32 -7.20 -0.78
N GLU A 42 11.91 -8.31 -0.34
CA GLU A 42 11.31 -9.65 -0.41
C GLU A 42 10.01 -9.71 0.40
N THR A 43 10.06 -9.27 1.65
CA THR A 43 8.89 -9.26 2.54
C THR A 43 7.72 -8.47 1.96
N ILE A 44 7.98 -7.28 1.41
CA ILE A 44 6.94 -6.45 0.79
C ILE A 44 6.40 -7.13 -0.47
N ALA A 45 7.26 -7.71 -1.32
CA ALA A 45 6.84 -8.40 -2.53
C ALA A 45 5.92 -9.60 -2.22
N GLU A 46 6.26 -10.40 -1.21
CA GLU A 46 5.43 -11.51 -0.74
C GLU A 46 4.10 -11.01 -0.15
N SER A 47 4.14 -9.94 0.64
CA SER A 47 2.96 -9.37 1.29
C SER A 47 1.92 -8.85 0.30
N ILE A 48 2.37 -8.32 -0.85
CA ILE A 48 1.46 -7.78 -1.87
C ILE A 48 1.02 -8.82 -2.90
N ALA A 49 1.73 -9.93 -3.05
CA ALA A 49 1.44 -10.96 -4.05
C ALA A 49 -0.02 -11.45 -4.06
N PRO A 50 -0.70 -11.68 -2.92
CA PRO A 50 -2.10 -12.12 -2.90
C PRO A 50 -3.10 -11.12 -3.49
N TYR A 51 -2.74 -9.84 -3.54
CA TYR A 51 -3.62 -8.77 -4.06
C TYR A 51 -3.39 -8.48 -5.54
N ARG A 52 -2.42 -9.18 -6.17
CA ARG A 52 -2.13 -9.05 -7.59
C ARG A 52 -3.13 -9.86 -8.40
N ARG A 53 -3.68 -9.22 -9.42
CA ARG A 53 -4.61 -9.86 -10.36
C ARG A 53 -3.88 -10.43 -11.57
N SER A 54 -4.56 -11.30 -12.30
CA SER A 54 -4.06 -11.92 -13.54
C SER A 54 -3.72 -10.90 -14.63
N ASP A 55 -4.35 -9.73 -14.62
CA ASP A 55 -4.07 -8.61 -15.53
C ASP A 55 -2.88 -7.74 -15.08
N GLY A 56 -2.22 -8.09 -13.98
CA GLY A 56 -1.10 -7.35 -13.40
C GLY A 56 -1.50 -6.14 -12.55
N SER A 57 -2.79 -5.84 -12.43
CA SER A 57 -3.27 -4.76 -11.56
C SER A 57 -3.35 -5.20 -10.08
N TYR A 58 -3.33 -4.21 -9.19
CA TYR A 58 -3.60 -4.41 -7.76
C TYR A 58 -4.98 -3.85 -7.39
N LEU A 59 -5.72 -4.55 -6.54
CA LEU A 59 -6.99 -4.10 -5.99
C LEU A 59 -6.80 -3.52 -4.60
N LEU A 60 -7.03 -2.21 -4.45
CA LEU A 60 -6.98 -1.54 -3.16
C LEU A 60 -8.38 -1.13 -2.69
N TYR A 61 -8.73 -1.60 -1.49
CA TYR A 61 -9.85 -1.09 -0.71
C TYR A 61 -9.29 -0.22 0.41
N ASN A 62 -9.78 1.01 0.52
CA ASN A 62 -9.47 1.85 1.67
C ASN A 62 -10.74 2.17 2.43
N THR A 63 -10.66 2.04 3.74
CA THR A 63 -11.69 2.48 4.68
C THR A 63 -11.18 3.74 5.34
N CYS A 64 -11.63 4.89 4.83
CA CYS A 64 -11.24 6.18 5.38
C CYS A 64 -12.26 6.66 6.41
N PHE A 65 -11.79 7.25 7.49
CA PHE A 65 -12.62 8.00 8.45
C PHE A 65 -12.33 9.50 8.28
N THR A 66 -13.38 10.33 8.33
CA THR A 66 -13.26 11.79 8.29
C THR A 66 -13.65 12.34 9.65
N ILE A 67 -12.69 12.96 10.34
CA ILE A 67 -12.97 13.71 11.57
C ILE A 67 -13.17 15.18 11.17
N ILE A 68 -14.32 15.74 11.52
CA ILE A 68 -14.59 17.17 11.37
C ILE A 68 -14.45 17.77 12.77
N ALA A 69 -13.44 18.63 12.94
CA ALA A 69 -13.34 19.48 14.13
C ALA A 69 -14.06 20.79 13.84
N THR A 70 -15.05 21.13 14.66
CA THR A 70 -15.74 22.41 14.59
C THR A 70 -15.24 23.27 15.75
N LEU A 71 -14.72 24.46 15.44
CA LEU A 71 -14.41 25.45 16.46
C LEU A 71 -15.75 26.06 16.91
N THR A 72 -16.12 25.86 18.18
CA THR A 72 -17.22 26.60 18.82
C THR A 72 -16.70 27.86 19.46
#